data_AF-C1BAE8-F1
#
_entry.id   AF-C1BAE8-F1
#
_cell.length_a   1.000
_cell.length_b   1.000
_cell.length_c   1.000
_cell.angle_alpha   90.00
_cell.angle_beta   90.00
_cell.angle_gamma   90.00
#
_symmetry.space_group_name_H-M   'P 1'
#
loop_
_entity.id
_entity.type
_entity.pdbx_description
1 polymer ?
#
loop_
_entity_poly.entity_id
_entity_poly.type
_entity_poly.pdbx_seq_one_letter_code
_entity_poly.pdbx_strand_id
1 'polypeptide(L)'
;MIHHRKCVGSVAILAAVLTLSACNQSVEGQAGQQPKPEITFHPCDGLPPDAIRAVGLDVRPPERDDTDVPSARGCGYLSNNPNYGITIAARAETFEDIESSDRFNVLRETQIGGRSALVSDFRGGSACTVSVAIEPGILEFMIGYSELEEFTTVEAACDQATKVATSLAPYFPDHL
;
A
#
# COMPACT_ATOMS: atom_id res chain seq x y z
N MET A 1 30.21 20.57 -45.30
CA MET A 1 30.51 19.14 -45.09
C MET A 1 29.39 18.33 -45.71
N ILE A 2 29.68 17.80 -46.89
CA ILE A 2 28.88 16.85 -47.66
C ILE A 2 29.18 15.48 -47.08
N HIS A 3 28.20 14.63 -46.76
CA HIS A 3 28.36 13.17 -46.79
C HIS A 3 27.03 12.48 -47.16
N HIS A 4 26.93 12.25 -48.48
CA HIS A 4 26.38 11.08 -49.18
C HIS A 4 24.95 10.57 -48.91
N ARG A 5 24.01 11.19 -49.64
CA ARG A 5 22.90 10.49 -50.29
C ARG A 5 23.47 9.48 -51.31
N LYS A 6 23.05 8.22 -51.24
CA LYS A 6 23.13 7.26 -52.35
C LYS A 6 21.75 6.64 -52.55
N CYS A 7 20.92 7.33 -53.34
CA CYS A 7 19.78 6.71 -54.02
C CYS A 7 20.32 6.12 -55.32
N VAL A 8 20.41 4.79 -55.41
CA VAL A 8 20.58 4.10 -56.69
C VAL A 8 19.19 3.79 -57.22
N GLY A 9 18.84 4.39 -58.36
CA GLY A 9 17.58 4.12 -59.06
C GLY A 9 17.71 2.98 -60.07
N SER A 10 16.57 2.38 -60.44
CA SER A 10 16.29 1.82 -61.76
C SER A 10 14.79 1.51 -61.92
N VAL A 11 14.15 2.36 -62.74
CA VAL A 11 13.20 2.09 -63.84
C VAL A 11 12.22 0.89 -63.79
N ALA A 12 10.93 1.28 -63.91
CA ALA A 12 9.78 0.62 -64.57
C ALA A 12 9.14 -0.65 -63.96
N ILE A 13 7.82 -0.58 -63.74
CA ILE A 13 6.76 -1.24 -64.56
C ILE A 13 5.41 -1.07 -63.83
N LEU A 14 4.35 -0.74 -64.59
CA LEU A 14 2.96 -0.75 -64.14
C LEU A 14 2.55 -2.15 -63.63
N ALA A 15 2.00 -2.23 -62.41
CA ALA A 15 0.99 -3.22 -62.05
C ALA A 15 0.25 -2.76 -60.80
N ALA A 16 -1.07 -2.56 -60.93
CA ALA A 16 -1.96 -2.38 -59.80
C ALA A 16 -2.02 -3.69 -59.01
N VAL A 17 -1.60 -3.67 -57.75
CA VAL A 17 -1.96 -4.68 -56.75
C VAL A 17 -2.36 -3.93 -55.48
N LEU A 18 -3.65 -3.97 -55.16
CA LEU A 18 -4.18 -3.59 -53.86
C LEU A 18 -3.72 -4.63 -52.85
N THR A 19 -2.60 -4.38 -52.16
CA THR A 19 -2.28 -5.07 -50.91
C THR A 19 -2.66 -4.14 -49.76
N LEU A 20 -3.73 -4.48 -49.06
CA LEU A 20 -3.98 -3.97 -47.71
C LEU A 20 -2.82 -4.46 -46.85
N SER A 21 -1.79 -3.64 -46.67
CA SER A 21 -0.80 -3.85 -45.62
C SER A 21 -1.53 -3.68 -44.30
N ALA A 22 -1.91 -4.82 -43.70
CA ALA A 22 -2.29 -4.90 -42.30
C ALA A 22 -1.14 -4.27 -41.50
N CYS A 23 -1.42 -3.11 -40.89
CA CYS A 23 -0.57 -2.55 -39.85
C CYS A 23 -0.62 -3.52 -38.68
N ASN A 24 0.22 -4.55 -38.70
CA ASN A 24 0.53 -5.34 -37.51
C ASN A 24 1.49 -4.50 -36.67
N GLN A 25 0.95 -3.44 -36.05
CA GLN A 25 1.63 -2.79 -34.95
C GLN A 25 1.52 -3.75 -33.78
N SER A 26 2.51 -4.63 -33.67
CA SER A 26 2.82 -5.29 -32.42
C SER A 26 3.06 -4.17 -31.42
N VAL A 27 2.04 -3.86 -30.62
CA VAL A 27 2.22 -3.07 -29.41
C VAL A 27 3.13 -3.92 -28.55
N GLU A 28 4.42 -3.62 -28.61
CA GLU A 28 5.46 -4.11 -27.72
C GLU A 28 4.92 -3.85 -26.32
N GLY A 29 4.58 -4.94 -25.63
CA GLY A 29 3.81 -4.90 -24.40
C GLY A 29 4.46 -3.96 -23.42
N GLN A 30 3.82 -2.81 -23.17
CA GLN A 30 3.84 -2.23 -21.85
C GLN A 30 3.44 -3.37 -20.93
N ALA A 31 4.37 -3.82 -20.09
CA ALA A 31 4.06 -4.70 -18.98
C ALA A 31 2.97 -3.97 -18.17
N GLY A 32 1.72 -4.27 -18.48
CA GLY A 32 0.58 -3.70 -17.80
C GLY A 32 0.77 -4.08 -16.34
N GLN A 33 0.92 -3.09 -15.47
CA GLN A 33 0.79 -3.32 -14.05
C GLN A 33 -0.51 -4.10 -13.86
N GLN A 34 -0.41 -5.33 -13.34
CA GLN A 34 -1.60 -6.11 -13.07
C GLN A 34 -2.50 -5.28 -12.16
N PRO A 35 -3.82 -5.21 -12.45
CA PRO A 35 -4.74 -4.50 -11.58
C PRO A 35 -4.57 -5.04 -10.15
N LYS A 36 -4.32 -4.14 -9.19
CA LYS A 36 -4.32 -4.50 -7.79
C LYS A 36 -5.72 -5.03 -7.42
N PRO A 37 -5.82 -6.05 -6.54
CA PRO A 37 -7.11 -6.57 -6.11
C PRO A 37 -7.95 -5.50 -5.41
N GLU A 38 -9.27 -5.64 -5.49
CA GLU A 38 -10.19 -4.74 -4.79
C GLU A 38 -10.19 -5.04 -3.28
N ILE A 39 -10.16 -3.99 -2.46
CA ILE A 39 -10.32 -4.06 -1.01
C ILE A 39 -11.76 -3.65 -0.64
N THR A 40 -12.49 -4.60 -0.05
CA THR A 40 -13.90 -4.46 0.33
C THR A 40 -14.08 -4.19 1.82
N PHE A 41 -13.16 -4.68 2.64
CA PHE A 41 -13.13 -4.45 4.07
C PHE A 41 -12.75 -3.01 4.37
N HIS A 42 -13.60 -2.35 5.16
CA HIS A 42 -13.33 -1.01 5.66
C HIS A 42 -13.11 -1.06 7.18
N PRO A 43 -11.93 -0.64 7.69
CA PRO A 43 -11.62 -0.72 9.12
C PRO A 43 -12.56 0.09 10.02
N CYS A 44 -13.21 1.15 9.52
CA CYS A 44 -14.20 1.92 10.29
C CYS A 44 -15.49 1.14 10.55
N ASP A 45 -15.84 0.20 9.66
CA ASP A 45 -17.09 -0.57 9.73
C ASP A 45 -16.83 -2.00 10.26
N GLY A 46 -15.64 -2.54 10.01
CA GLY A 46 -15.27 -3.91 10.33
C GLY A 46 -14.68 -4.13 11.72
N LEU A 47 -14.14 -3.10 12.37
CA LEU A 47 -13.64 -3.19 13.74
C LEU A 47 -14.72 -2.77 14.74
N PRO A 48 -15.10 -3.63 15.71
CA PRO A 48 -16.16 -3.29 16.66
C PRO A 48 -15.81 -2.06 17.52
N PRO A 49 -16.73 -1.09 17.71
CA PRO A 49 -16.44 0.10 18.50
C PRO A 49 -16.05 -0.17 19.95
N ASP A 50 -16.55 -1.24 20.55
CA ASP A 50 -16.15 -1.69 21.89
C ASP A 50 -14.72 -2.24 21.92
N ALA A 51 -14.28 -2.94 20.87
CA ALA A 51 -12.89 -3.38 20.73
C ALA A 51 -11.93 -2.19 20.56
N ILE A 52 -12.30 -1.20 19.73
CA ILE A 52 -11.55 0.06 19.57
C ILE A 52 -11.41 0.80 20.90
N ARG A 53 -12.51 0.95 21.66
CA ARG A 53 -12.47 1.59 22.98
C ARG A 53 -11.66 0.80 23.99
N ALA A 54 -11.71 -0.53 23.94
CA ALA A 54 -10.95 -1.38 24.86
C ALA A 54 -9.43 -1.22 24.71
N VAL A 55 -8.95 -0.81 23.52
CA VAL A 55 -7.54 -0.49 23.28
C VAL A 55 -7.20 0.99 23.49
N GLY A 56 -8.15 1.79 24.01
CA GLY A 56 -7.95 3.20 24.36
C GLY A 56 -8.11 4.18 23.20
N LEU A 57 -8.67 3.74 22.07
CA LEU A 57 -8.97 4.57 20.91
C LEU A 57 -10.43 5.07 20.95
N ASP A 58 -10.79 6.03 20.08
CA ASP A 58 -12.15 6.61 19.89
C ASP A 58 -12.48 7.87 20.74
N VAL A 59 -11.50 8.75 20.92
CA VAL A 59 -11.72 10.07 21.57
C VAL A 59 -12.42 11.08 20.65
N ARG A 60 -12.68 10.69 19.39
CA ARG A 60 -13.52 11.35 18.37
C ARG A 60 -14.08 10.26 17.44
N PRO A 61 -15.22 10.50 16.76
CA PRO A 61 -15.71 9.59 15.73
C PRO A 61 -14.63 9.22 14.72
N PRO A 62 -14.56 7.96 14.25
CA PRO A 62 -13.57 7.53 13.28
C PRO A 62 -13.66 8.35 11.99
N GLU A 63 -12.50 8.68 11.43
CA GLU A 63 -12.39 9.46 10.19
C GLU A 63 -12.00 8.53 9.04
N ARG A 64 -12.79 8.52 7.96
CA ARG A 64 -12.49 7.73 6.76
C ARG A 64 -11.34 8.39 5.98
N ASP A 65 -10.37 7.58 5.57
CA ASP A 65 -9.18 8.00 4.82
C ASP A 65 -8.93 7.04 3.65
N ASP A 66 -9.90 6.99 2.72
CA ASP A 66 -9.85 6.11 1.55
C ASP A 66 -8.97 6.72 0.45
N THR A 67 -8.07 5.92 -0.13
CA THR A 67 -7.21 6.34 -1.25
C THR A 67 -7.36 5.38 -2.42
N ASP A 68 -7.50 5.92 -3.64
CA ASP A 68 -7.64 5.09 -4.85
C ASP A 68 -6.30 4.54 -5.37
N VAL A 69 -5.16 5.06 -4.89
CA VAL A 69 -3.81 4.68 -5.36
C VAL A 69 -2.79 4.65 -4.20
N PRO A 70 -2.27 3.47 -3.80
CA PRO A 70 -2.85 2.14 -4.03
C PRO A 70 -4.26 2.05 -3.41
N SER A 71 -5.12 1.16 -3.92
CA SER A 71 -6.47 0.95 -3.37
C SER A 71 -6.36 0.63 -1.87
N ALA A 72 -6.83 1.56 -1.04
CA ALA A 72 -6.79 1.47 0.40
C ALA A 72 -8.07 2.00 1.02
N ARG A 73 -8.53 1.30 2.06
CA ARG A 73 -9.66 1.70 2.91
C ARG A 73 -9.10 2.07 4.27
N GLY A 74 -9.07 3.35 4.61
CA GLY A 74 -8.38 3.87 5.80
C GLY A 74 -9.36 4.33 6.88
N CYS A 75 -8.98 4.14 8.13
CA CYS A 75 -9.72 4.66 9.28
C CYS A 75 -8.78 5.26 10.31
N GLY A 76 -8.96 6.56 10.60
CA GLY A 76 -8.22 7.29 11.61
C GLY A 76 -8.91 7.23 12.98
N TYR A 77 -8.12 6.97 14.02
CA TYR A 77 -8.53 7.01 15.42
C TYR A 77 -7.56 7.87 16.25
N LEU A 78 -8.03 8.31 17.41
CA LEU A 78 -7.21 9.02 18.39
C LEU A 78 -7.28 8.32 19.76
N SER A 79 -6.19 8.47 20.53
CA SER A 79 -6.10 8.14 21.96
C SER A 79 -5.81 9.40 22.77
N ASN A 80 -6.32 9.48 24.00
CA ASN A 80 -6.03 10.57 24.94
C ASN A 80 -4.92 10.22 25.95
N ASN A 81 -4.64 8.92 26.16
CA ASN A 81 -3.65 8.48 27.13
C ASN A 81 -3.03 7.14 26.72
N PRO A 82 -1.83 7.13 26.11
CA PRO A 82 -1.04 8.31 25.74
C PRO A 82 -1.67 9.07 24.55
N ASN A 83 -1.31 10.34 24.28
CA ASN A 83 -1.97 11.15 23.24
C ASN A 83 -1.35 10.90 21.86
N TYR A 84 -2.04 10.15 21.00
CA TYR A 84 -1.54 9.86 19.65
C TYR A 84 -2.69 9.59 18.67
N GLY A 85 -2.39 9.74 17.38
CA GLY A 85 -3.22 9.27 16.28
C GLY A 85 -2.74 7.93 15.74
N ILE A 86 -3.69 7.12 15.26
CA ILE A 86 -3.40 5.88 14.54
C ILE A 86 -4.31 5.79 13.32
N THR A 87 -3.72 5.42 12.19
CA THR A 87 -4.48 5.04 10.98
C THR A 87 -4.43 3.52 10.85
N ILE A 88 -5.60 2.90 10.74
CA ILE A 88 -5.74 1.49 10.40
C ILE A 88 -6.23 1.43 8.96
N ALA A 89 -5.47 0.81 8.05
CA ALA A 89 -5.78 0.77 6.64
C ALA A 89 -5.73 -0.65 6.08
N ALA A 90 -6.76 -1.06 5.35
CA ALA A 90 -6.71 -2.25 4.51
C ALA A 90 -6.17 -1.85 3.13
N ARG A 91 -5.12 -2.51 2.65
CA ARG A 91 -4.41 -2.14 1.41
C ARG A 91 -4.22 -3.35 0.51
N ALA A 92 -4.32 -3.13 -0.80
CA ALA A 92 -3.97 -4.11 -1.83
C ALA A 92 -2.44 -4.22 -2.06
N GLU A 93 -1.65 -4.14 -1.00
CA GLU A 93 -0.20 -4.33 -1.01
C GLU A 93 0.15 -5.68 -0.41
N THR A 94 1.18 -6.33 -0.94
CA THR A 94 1.75 -7.56 -0.41
C THR A 94 3.01 -7.25 0.39
N PHE A 95 3.54 -8.25 1.11
CA PHE A 95 4.83 -8.09 1.79
C PHE A 95 5.97 -7.84 0.80
N GLU A 96 5.95 -8.46 -0.38
CA GLU A 96 6.93 -8.20 -1.44
C GLU A 96 6.86 -6.74 -1.92
N ASP A 97 5.65 -6.16 -2.03
CA ASP A 97 5.51 -4.73 -2.35
C ASP A 97 6.15 -3.83 -1.27
N ILE A 98 5.99 -4.16 0.01
CA ILE A 98 6.60 -3.41 1.13
C ILE A 98 8.12 -3.55 1.10
N GLU A 99 8.63 -4.79 1.03
CA GLU A 99 10.06 -5.11 1.11
C GLU A 99 10.85 -4.55 -0.07
N SER A 100 10.24 -4.53 -1.26
CA SER A 100 10.87 -3.98 -2.47
C SER A 100 10.78 -2.45 -2.58
N SER A 101 9.95 -1.81 -1.74
CA SER A 101 9.75 -0.37 -1.75
C SER A 101 10.85 0.37 -0.96
N ASP A 102 11.36 1.45 -1.53
CA ASP A 102 12.29 2.38 -0.87
C ASP A 102 11.64 3.22 0.25
N ARG A 103 10.31 3.24 0.29
CA ARG A 103 9.51 3.95 1.30
C ARG A 103 9.54 3.26 2.65
N PHE A 104 9.84 1.97 2.71
CA PHE A 104 9.84 1.22 3.95
C PHE A 104 11.25 0.76 4.30
N ASN A 105 11.56 0.80 5.59
CA ASN A 105 12.71 0.12 6.17
C ASN A 105 12.17 -0.96 7.10
N VAL A 106 12.12 -2.20 6.63
CA VAL A 106 11.63 -3.33 7.43
C VAL A 106 12.59 -3.55 8.60
N LEU A 107 12.08 -3.38 9.82
CA LEU A 107 12.85 -3.49 11.05
C LEU A 107 12.89 -4.94 11.54
N ARG A 108 11.75 -5.64 11.41
CA ARG A 108 11.60 -7.04 11.82
C ARG A 108 10.35 -7.69 11.24
N GLU A 109 10.42 -9.01 11.11
CA GLU A 109 9.27 -9.89 10.91
C GLU A 109 8.73 -10.37 12.25
N THR A 110 7.42 -10.60 12.34
CA THR A 110 6.75 -11.13 13.53
C THR A 110 5.45 -11.87 13.16
N GLN A 111 4.70 -12.32 14.17
CA GLN A 111 3.35 -12.82 14.01
C GLN A 111 2.38 -12.08 14.93
N ILE A 112 1.17 -11.82 14.43
CA ILE A 112 0.07 -11.17 15.17
C ILE A 112 -1.20 -11.96 14.89
N GLY A 113 -1.86 -12.49 15.93
CA GLY A 113 -3.06 -13.31 15.75
C GLY A 113 -2.83 -14.58 14.92
N GLY A 114 -1.61 -15.12 14.91
CA GLY A 114 -1.23 -16.26 14.07
C GLY A 114 -1.01 -15.94 12.60
N ARG A 115 -1.05 -14.65 12.21
CA ARG A 115 -0.76 -14.18 10.85
C ARG A 115 0.63 -13.54 10.82
N SER A 116 1.36 -13.74 9.74
CA SER A 116 2.65 -13.06 9.51
C SER A 116 2.45 -11.54 9.51
N ALA A 117 3.41 -10.81 10.05
CA ALA A 117 3.39 -9.36 10.10
C ALA A 117 4.78 -8.77 9.91
N LEU A 118 4.86 -7.64 9.20
CA LEU A 118 6.07 -6.82 9.10
C LEU A 118 5.95 -5.60 10.01
N VAL A 119 7.05 -5.25 10.67
CA VAL A 119 7.18 -3.99 11.39
C VAL A 119 8.23 -3.15 10.67
N SER A 120 7.84 -1.97 10.22
CA SER A 120 8.63 -1.14 9.32
C SER A 120 8.64 0.31 9.76
N ASP A 121 9.76 0.98 9.50
CA ASP A 121 9.85 2.44 9.52
C ASP A 121 9.46 2.99 8.14
N PHE A 122 8.43 3.84 8.10
CA PHE A 122 7.98 4.51 6.90
C PHE A 122 8.81 5.77 6.62
N ARG A 123 9.79 5.61 5.72
CA ARG A 123 10.71 6.66 5.30
C ARG A 123 9.94 7.81 4.65
N GLY A 124 10.15 9.01 5.16
CA GLY A 124 9.57 10.25 4.63
C GLY A 124 8.30 10.72 5.36
N GLY A 125 7.69 9.88 6.21
CA GLY A 125 6.56 10.27 7.05
C GLY A 125 6.83 10.29 8.55
N SER A 126 8.00 9.80 9.00
CA SER A 126 8.31 9.57 10.42
C SER A 126 7.18 8.81 11.11
N ALA A 127 6.87 7.62 10.57
CA ALA A 127 5.81 6.78 11.10
C ALA A 127 6.27 5.34 11.17
N CYS A 128 5.83 4.61 12.20
CA CYS A 128 5.93 3.17 12.18
C CYS A 128 4.69 2.57 11.53
N THR A 129 4.89 1.53 10.71
CA THR A 129 3.82 0.70 10.19
C THR A 129 3.96 -0.75 10.68
N VAL A 130 2.85 -1.34 11.10
CA VAL A 130 2.71 -2.77 11.36
C VAL A 130 1.74 -3.33 10.33
N SER A 131 2.25 -4.15 9.41
CA SER A 131 1.49 -4.68 8.28
C SER A 131 1.21 -6.16 8.50
N VAL A 132 -0.04 -6.51 8.79
CA VAL A 132 -0.47 -7.90 9.02
C VAL A 132 -0.99 -8.49 7.72
N ALA A 133 -0.52 -9.68 7.34
CA ALA A 133 -0.96 -10.37 6.13
C ALA A 133 -2.42 -10.84 6.25
N ILE A 134 -3.28 -10.30 5.39
CA ILE A 134 -4.68 -10.73 5.23
C ILE A 134 -4.99 -10.67 3.75
N GLU A 135 -5.28 -11.81 3.13
CA GLU A 135 -5.55 -11.88 1.69
C GLU A 135 -6.67 -10.91 1.29
N PRO A 136 -6.53 -10.19 0.16
CA PRO A 136 -5.49 -10.31 -0.85
C PRO A 136 -4.34 -9.31 -0.65
N GLY A 137 -4.16 -8.74 0.55
CA GLY A 137 -3.14 -7.75 0.84
C GLY A 137 -2.74 -7.67 2.32
N ILE A 138 -2.82 -6.47 2.91
CA ILE A 138 -2.41 -6.21 4.29
C ILE A 138 -3.44 -5.37 5.06
N LEU A 139 -3.51 -5.61 6.37
CA LEU A 139 -4.07 -4.68 7.33
C LEU A 139 -2.93 -3.95 8.03
N GLU A 140 -2.76 -2.68 7.72
CA GLU A 140 -1.70 -1.80 8.21
C GLU A 140 -2.17 -0.99 9.42
N PHE A 141 -1.31 -0.90 10.43
CA PHE A 141 -1.46 -0.02 11.59
C PHE A 141 -0.32 1.00 11.58
N MET A 142 -0.64 2.26 11.38
CA MET A 142 0.34 3.34 11.23
C MET A 142 0.24 4.33 12.40
N ILE A 143 1.37 4.57 13.08
CA ILE A 143 1.49 5.57 14.15
C ILE A 143 2.69 6.48 13.84
N GLY A 144 2.45 7.79 13.86
CA GLY A 144 3.49 8.81 13.69
C GLY A 144 4.40 8.93 14.91
N TYR A 145 5.63 9.39 14.67
CA TYR A 145 6.58 9.78 15.70
C TYR A 145 7.32 11.06 15.31
N SER A 146 7.61 11.90 16.30
CA SER A 146 8.45 13.08 16.14
C SER A 146 8.81 13.66 17.51
N GLU A 147 9.79 14.56 17.55
CA GLU A 147 10.20 15.26 18.77
C GLU A 147 9.07 16.09 19.44
N LEU A 148 7.98 16.35 18.72
CA LEU A 148 6.83 17.13 19.21
C LEU A 148 5.62 16.26 19.55
N GLU A 149 5.70 14.96 19.30
CA GLU A 149 4.64 14.00 19.54
C GLU A 149 4.93 13.16 20.79
N GLU A 150 3.92 12.40 21.20
CA GLU A 150 4.00 11.49 22.33
C GLU A 150 5.04 10.39 22.13
N PHE A 151 5.16 9.87 20.91
CA PHE A 151 6.22 8.96 20.53
C PHE A 151 7.31 9.75 19.84
N THR A 152 8.49 9.81 20.45
CA THR A 152 9.63 10.55 19.92
C THR A 152 10.59 9.68 19.11
N THR A 153 10.44 8.36 19.19
CA THR A 153 11.27 7.39 18.45
C THR A 153 10.42 6.42 17.66
N VAL A 154 11.00 5.91 16.57
CA VAL A 154 10.39 4.84 15.77
C VAL A 154 10.09 3.60 16.60
N GLU A 155 10.98 3.24 17.53
CA GLU A 155 10.82 2.07 18.40
C GLU A 155 9.56 2.22 19.27
N ALA A 156 9.37 3.38 19.91
CA ALA A 156 8.21 3.63 20.75
C ALA A 156 6.88 3.61 19.95
N ALA A 157 6.87 4.20 18.76
CA ALA A 157 5.70 4.14 17.88
C ALA A 157 5.41 2.71 17.39
N CYS A 158 6.45 1.94 17.03
CA CYS A 158 6.31 0.56 16.61
C CYS A 158 5.82 -0.37 17.72
N ASP A 159 6.29 -0.18 18.94
CA ASP A 159 5.82 -0.95 20.09
C ASP A 159 4.35 -0.68 20.36
N GLN A 160 3.92 0.58 20.31
CA GLN A 160 2.51 0.92 20.46
C GLN A 160 1.66 0.38 19.31
N ALA A 161 2.09 0.52 18.05
CA ALA A 161 1.37 -0.01 16.90
C ALA A 161 1.23 -1.54 16.97
N THR A 162 2.30 -2.24 17.36
CA THR A 162 2.31 -3.69 17.57
C THR A 162 1.33 -4.09 18.68
N LYS A 163 1.30 -3.34 19.79
CA LYS A 163 0.38 -3.58 20.91
C LYS A 163 -1.08 -3.43 20.49
N VAL A 164 -1.42 -2.37 19.75
CA VAL A 164 -2.77 -2.14 19.24
C VAL A 164 -3.18 -3.26 18.28
N ALA A 165 -2.34 -3.58 17.29
CA ALA A 165 -2.58 -4.66 16.35
C ALA A 165 -2.80 -6.01 17.06
N THR A 166 -1.95 -6.34 18.03
CA THR A 166 -2.08 -7.57 18.83
C THR A 166 -3.38 -7.63 19.62
N SER A 167 -3.82 -6.51 20.17
CA SER A 167 -5.06 -6.43 20.95
C SER A 167 -6.30 -6.53 20.07
N LEU A 168 -6.22 -6.02 18.83
CA LEU A 168 -7.30 -6.09 17.84
C LEU A 168 -7.29 -7.39 17.02
N ALA A 169 -6.26 -8.23 17.16
CA ALA A 169 -6.12 -9.47 16.42
C ALA A 169 -7.34 -10.40 16.42
N PRO A 170 -8.11 -10.55 17.54
CA PRO A 170 -9.34 -11.36 17.53
C PRO A 170 -10.45 -10.83 16.62
N TYR A 171 -10.35 -9.59 16.14
CA TYR A 171 -11.32 -8.92 15.29
C TYR A 171 -10.81 -8.70 13.86
N PHE A 172 -9.65 -9.27 13.52
CA PHE A 172 -9.16 -9.21 12.16
C PHE A 172 -10.11 -9.95 11.22
N PRO A 173 -10.38 -9.41 10.03
CA PRO A 173 -11.21 -10.10 9.06
C PRO A 173 -10.48 -11.34 8.53
N ASP A 174 -11.25 -12.31 8.05
CA ASP A 174 -10.67 -13.47 7.37
C ASP A 174 -10.03 -13.07 6.03
N HIS A 175 -10.61 -12.06 5.36
CA HIS A 175 -10.24 -11.53 4.04
C HIS A 175 -10.52 -10.01 3.96
N LEU A 176 -9.76 -9.27 3.15
CA LEU A 176 -9.93 -7.81 2.94
C LEU A 176 -10.85 -7.44 1.78
#